data_AF-D4IN55-F1
#
_entry.id   AF-D4IN55-F1
#
_cell.length_a   1.000
_cell.length_b   1.000
_cell.length_c   1.000
_cell.angle_alpha   90.00
_cell.angle_beta   90.00
_cell.angle_gamma   90.00
#
_symmetry.space_group_name_H-M   'P 1'
#
loop_
_entity.id
_entity.type
_entity.pdbx_description
1 polymer ?
#
loop_
_entity_poly.entity_id
_entity_poly.type
_entity_poly.pdbx_seq_one_letter_code
_entity_poly.pdbx_strand_id
1 'polypeptide(L)'
;MGHAEGLLKQWNPPEMEYIWKKSNRHKHFDLSQFCNPLLTISDKALSILENILIKNGEILDIKSPKGFYFFHCTNIIDALIEKESDIVWLDKERGWVGCINKFVLDKNKIQEQTIFRLPNVNCRYTFYGEEFKNLVLKHHLQGIHFDRYETIIIK
;
A
#
# COMPACT_ATOMS: atom_id res chain seq x y z
N MET A 1 -1.41 -14.55 2.10
CA MET A 1 -1.88 -14.14 3.44
C MET A 1 -1.80 -12.63 3.49
N GLY A 2 -2.92 -11.91 3.40
CA GLY A 2 -2.91 -10.50 3.75
C GLY A 2 -3.86 -10.32 4.91
N HIS A 3 -3.31 -9.75 5.98
CA HIS A 3 -4.03 -9.53 7.23
C HIS A 3 -4.73 -8.17 7.15
N ALA A 4 -6.03 -8.17 7.42
CA ALA A 4 -6.82 -6.96 7.64
C ALA A 4 -6.62 -6.42 9.07
N GLU A 5 -6.35 -7.30 10.03
CA GLU A 5 -6.11 -6.96 11.43
C GLU A 5 -4.79 -6.23 11.65
N GLY A 6 -4.77 -5.31 12.61
CA GLY A 6 -3.56 -4.60 13.04
C GLY A 6 -2.47 -5.57 13.49
N LEU A 7 -1.25 -5.29 13.05
CA LEU A 7 -0.07 -6.11 13.33
C LEU A 7 0.70 -5.60 14.55
N LEU A 8 0.48 -4.35 14.97
CA LEU A 8 1.33 -3.67 15.95
C LEU A 8 1.51 -4.46 17.26
N LYS A 9 0.45 -5.09 17.79
CA LYS A 9 0.51 -5.83 19.06
C LYS A 9 1.36 -7.11 19.02
N GLN A 10 1.49 -7.70 17.83
CA GLN A 10 2.21 -8.96 17.61
C GLN A 10 3.46 -8.75 16.74
N TRP A 11 3.79 -7.50 16.43
CA TRP A 11 4.90 -7.16 15.56
C TRP A 11 6.22 -7.45 16.26
N ASN A 12 7.02 -8.30 15.65
CA ASN A 12 8.41 -8.51 16.02
C ASN A 12 9.30 -7.86 14.94
N PRO A 13 9.85 -6.66 15.19
CA PRO A 13 10.64 -5.92 14.22
C PRO A 13 11.74 -6.79 13.60
N PRO A 14 11.78 -6.93 12.26
CA PRO A 14 12.76 -7.77 11.58
C PRO A 14 14.13 -7.09 11.52
N GLU A 15 15.18 -7.91 11.45
CA GLU A 15 16.51 -7.49 11.02
C GLU A 15 16.67 -7.84 9.54
N MET A 16 16.96 -6.83 8.72
CA MET A 16 17.20 -6.97 7.30
C MET A 16 18.63 -6.56 6.95
N GLU A 17 19.17 -7.18 5.91
CA GLU A 17 20.49 -6.88 5.36
C GLU A 17 20.43 -6.48 3.89
N TYR A 18 21.37 -5.64 3.47
CA TYR A 18 21.53 -5.31 2.05
C TYR A 18 22.29 -6.44 1.34
N ILE A 19 21.61 -7.19 0.48
CA ILE A 19 22.17 -8.32 -0.27
C ILE A 19 23.22 -7.87 -1.32
N TRP A 20 23.12 -6.65 -1.87
CA TRP A 20 24.02 -6.17 -2.92
C TRP A 20 24.84 -4.92 -2.53
N LYS A 21 26.14 -5.11 -2.26
CA LYS A 21 27.08 -4.05 -1.82
C LYS A 21 27.86 -3.34 -2.94
N LYS A 22 27.71 -3.76 -4.21
CA LYS A 22 28.66 -3.39 -5.28
C LYS A 22 28.54 -1.95 -5.80
N SER A 23 27.47 -1.21 -5.51
CA SER A 23 27.41 0.24 -5.75
C SER A 23 26.50 0.94 -4.73
N ASN A 24 26.91 2.10 -4.24
CA ASN A 24 26.07 2.96 -3.39
C ASN A 24 24.97 3.70 -4.19
N ARG A 25 24.88 3.49 -5.52
CA ARG A 25 24.03 4.30 -6.41
C ARG A 25 22.53 4.02 -6.32
N HIS A 26 22.11 2.90 -5.71
CA HIS A 26 20.70 2.49 -5.65
C HIS A 26 20.13 2.45 -4.22
N LYS A 27 20.78 3.12 -3.26
CA LYS A 27 20.43 3.04 -1.83
C LYS A 27 19.50 4.16 -1.34
N HIS A 28 19.06 5.04 -2.22
CA HIS A 28 18.27 6.21 -1.84
C HIS A 28 16.86 6.07 -2.40
N PHE A 29 16.01 5.37 -1.66
CA PHE A 29 14.56 5.41 -1.87
C PHE A 29 13.91 5.88 -0.59
N ASP A 30 12.78 6.57 -0.74
CA ASP A 30 11.96 7.06 0.35
C ASP A 30 10.78 6.12 0.61
N LEU A 31 10.30 5.47 -0.45
CA LEU A 31 9.14 4.57 -0.44
C LEU A 31 9.45 3.31 -1.26
N SER A 32 8.98 2.14 -0.83
CA SER A 32 9.09 0.88 -1.60
C SER A 32 7.95 -0.08 -1.32
N GLN A 33 7.39 -0.69 -2.36
CA GLN A 33 6.30 -1.68 -2.27
C GLN A 33 6.78 -3.13 -2.32
N PHE A 34 8.10 -3.37 -2.22
CA PHE A 34 8.67 -4.72 -2.37
C PHE A 34 8.17 -5.71 -1.31
N CYS A 35 7.80 -5.20 -0.13
CA CYS A 35 7.29 -6.00 0.99
C CYS A 35 5.76 -6.03 1.06
N ASN A 36 5.06 -5.92 -0.09
CA ASN A 36 3.58 -5.94 -0.17
C ASN A 36 2.97 -7.05 0.73
N PRO A 37 1.99 -6.73 1.60
CA PRO A 37 1.20 -5.49 1.64
C PRO A 37 1.80 -4.35 2.46
N LEU A 38 3.03 -4.49 2.94
CA LEU A 38 3.73 -3.44 3.66
C LEU A 38 4.38 -2.46 2.68
N LEU A 39 4.24 -1.17 2.97
CA LEU A 39 5.00 -0.10 2.32
C LEU A 39 6.23 0.19 3.18
N THR A 40 7.43 0.01 2.64
CA THR A 40 8.66 0.45 3.31
C THR A 40 8.79 1.97 3.16
N ILE A 41 9.07 2.67 4.27
CA ILE A 41 9.11 4.13 4.34
C ILE A 41 10.41 4.56 5.04
N SER A 42 11.14 5.52 4.48
CA SER A 42 12.32 6.13 5.13
C SER A 42 11.93 7.11 6.24
N ASP A 43 12.84 7.45 7.16
CA ASP A 43 12.63 8.52 8.17
C ASP A 43 12.13 9.83 7.52
N LYS A 44 12.73 10.19 6.38
CA LYS A 44 12.37 11.41 5.63
C LYS A 44 10.90 11.34 5.18
N ALA A 45 10.51 10.25 4.52
CA ALA A 45 9.14 10.09 4.06
C ALA A 45 8.15 10.02 5.23
N LEU A 46 8.50 9.33 6.31
CA LEU A 46 7.67 9.25 7.50
C LEU A 46 7.42 10.65 8.07
N SER A 47 8.46 11.48 8.23
CA SER A 47 8.31 12.85 8.77
C SER A 47 7.36 13.75 7.97
N ILE A 48 7.13 13.44 6.68
CA ILE A 48 6.24 14.20 5.79
C ILE A 48 4.83 13.58 5.75
N LEU A 49 4.74 12.26 5.76
CA LEU A 49 3.49 11.52 5.52
C LEU A 49 2.83 11.02 6.82
N GLU A 50 3.47 11.12 7.98
CA GLU A 50 3.02 10.53 9.25
C GLU A 50 1.54 10.80 9.53
N ASN A 51 1.11 12.07 9.44
CA ASN A 51 -0.27 12.49 9.72
C ASN A 51 -1.32 11.77 8.88
N ILE A 52 -1.01 11.40 7.63
CA ILE A 52 -1.94 10.65 6.78
C ILE A 52 -1.78 9.15 6.95
N LEU A 53 -0.58 8.66 7.29
CA LEU A 53 -0.33 7.25 7.52
C LEU A 53 -1.04 6.77 8.78
N ILE A 54 -0.85 7.44 9.92
CA ILE A 54 -1.42 7.02 11.23
C ILE A 54 -2.96 7.03 11.26
N LYS A 55 -3.59 7.81 10.38
CA LYS A 55 -5.06 7.83 10.22
C LYS A 55 -5.60 6.60 9.49
N ASN A 56 -4.77 5.95 8.69
CA ASN A 56 -5.18 4.90 7.75
C ASN A 56 -4.50 3.55 8.02
N GLY A 57 -3.68 3.45 9.08
CA GLY A 57 -2.89 2.26 9.36
C GLY A 57 -1.93 2.40 10.53
N GLU A 58 -1.02 1.45 10.59
CA GLU A 58 -0.02 1.32 11.65
C GLU A 58 1.39 1.51 11.06
N ILE A 59 2.24 2.19 11.83
CA ILE A 59 3.69 2.25 11.57
C ILE A 59 4.35 1.15 12.40
N LEU A 60 5.19 0.35 11.75
CA LEU A 60 5.84 -0.82 12.30
C LEU A 60 7.36 -0.66 12.19
N ASP A 61 8.05 -0.79 13.32
CA ASP A 61 9.49 -0.59 13.39
C ASP A 61 10.28 -1.68 12.66
N ILE A 62 11.48 -1.32 12.21
CA ILE A 62 12.47 -2.22 11.63
C ILE A 62 13.75 -2.11 12.46
N LYS A 63 14.34 -3.23 12.89
CA LYS A 63 15.57 -3.21 13.70
C LYS A 63 16.77 -2.75 12.87
N SER A 64 16.86 -3.24 11.64
CA SER A 64 17.92 -2.91 10.69
C SER A 64 17.42 -3.07 9.25
N PRO A 65 17.82 -2.21 8.31
CA PRO A 65 18.60 -0.99 8.52
C PRO A 65 17.82 0.07 9.32
N LYS A 66 18.53 0.86 10.13
CA LYS A 66 17.93 2.02 10.82
C LYS A 66 17.43 3.05 9.80
N GLY A 67 16.43 3.82 10.21
CA GLY A 67 15.84 4.90 9.43
C GLY A 67 14.83 4.46 8.38
N PHE A 68 14.29 3.25 8.55
CA PHE A 68 13.17 2.74 7.77
C PHE A 68 12.12 2.13 8.69
N TYR A 69 10.87 2.17 8.22
CA TYR A 69 9.70 1.58 8.87
C TYR A 69 8.86 0.88 7.82
N PHE A 70 7.97 0.01 8.28
CA PHE A 70 6.85 -0.42 7.46
C PHE A 70 5.61 0.36 7.82
N PHE A 71 4.80 0.68 6.82
CA PHE A 71 3.43 1.07 7.00
C PHE A 71 2.52 -0.08 6.58
N HIS A 72 1.60 -0.43 7.49
CA HIS A 72 0.54 -1.39 7.25
C HIS A 72 -0.80 -0.68 7.25
N CYS A 73 -1.42 -0.55 6.07
CA CYS A 73 -2.73 0.09 5.95
C CYS A 73 -3.81 -0.81 6.57
N THR A 74 -4.51 -0.36 7.61
CA THR A 74 -5.62 -1.10 8.23
C THR A 74 -6.99 -0.60 7.79
N ASN A 75 -7.05 0.51 7.04
CA ASN A 75 -8.28 1.00 6.42
C ASN A 75 -8.71 0.11 5.24
N ILE A 76 -9.71 -0.74 5.45
CA ILE A 76 -10.24 -1.67 4.44
C ILE A 76 -11.58 -1.16 3.92
N ILE A 77 -11.71 -1.03 2.60
CA ILE A 77 -12.91 -0.52 1.95
C ILE A 77 -13.31 -1.46 0.83
N ASP A 78 -14.55 -1.97 0.91
CA ASP A 78 -15.14 -2.77 -0.14
C ASP A 78 -15.69 -1.89 -1.27
N ALA A 79 -14.82 -1.53 -2.21
CA ALA A 79 -15.14 -0.63 -3.31
C ALA A 79 -14.96 -1.26 -4.71
N LEU A 80 -14.56 -2.53 -4.81
CA LEU A 80 -14.32 -3.15 -6.11
C LEU A 80 -15.65 -3.46 -6.81
N ILE A 81 -15.79 -3.02 -8.06
CA ILE A 81 -16.94 -3.36 -8.90
C ILE A 81 -16.54 -4.54 -9.76
N GLU A 82 -16.82 -5.75 -9.27
CA GLU A 82 -16.32 -6.99 -9.87
C GLU A 82 -16.76 -7.18 -11.32
N LYS A 83 -17.99 -6.74 -11.67
CA LYS A 83 -18.55 -6.89 -13.03
C LYS A 83 -17.84 -6.05 -14.08
N GLU A 84 -17.25 -4.93 -13.67
CA GLU A 84 -16.58 -3.96 -14.55
C GLU A 84 -15.05 -4.08 -14.49
N SER A 85 -14.54 -4.82 -13.51
CA SER A 85 -13.12 -5.06 -13.30
C SER A 85 -12.65 -6.29 -14.09
N ASP A 86 -11.40 -6.27 -14.55
CA ASP A 86 -10.78 -7.44 -15.19
C ASP A 86 -10.12 -8.32 -14.12
N ILE A 87 -10.86 -9.32 -13.64
CA ILE A 87 -10.45 -10.24 -12.59
C ILE A 87 -10.04 -11.58 -13.18
N VAL A 88 -8.81 -11.99 -12.92
CA VAL A 88 -8.29 -13.31 -13.26
C VAL A 88 -8.57 -14.28 -12.11
N TRP A 89 -9.47 -15.22 -12.35
CA TRP A 89 -9.85 -16.23 -11.37
C TRP A 89 -8.97 -17.47 -11.49
N LEU A 90 -8.49 -17.97 -10.35
CA LEU A 90 -7.94 -19.32 -10.24
C LEU A 90 -9.06 -20.34 -10.07
N ASP A 91 -10.08 -19.98 -9.28
CA ASP A 91 -11.31 -20.74 -9.09
C ASP A 91 -12.44 -19.74 -8.76
N LYS A 92 -13.39 -19.59 -9.68
CA LYS A 92 -14.48 -18.62 -9.54
C LYS A 92 -15.53 -19.06 -8.52
N GLU A 93 -15.80 -20.36 -8.41
CA GLU A 93 -16.81 -20.90 -7.48
C GLU A 93 -16.35 -20.76 -6.02
N ARG A 94 -15.04 -20.91 -5.79
CA ARG A 94 -14.42 -20.72 -4.47
C ARG A 94 -14.03 -19.28 -4.17
N GLY A 95 -14.21 -18.35 -5.11
CA GLY A 95 -13.81 -16.95 -4.97
C GLY A 95 -12.28 -16.75 -4.96
N TRP A 96 -11.49 -17.68 -5.50
CA TRP A 96 -10.04 -17.59 -5.53
C TRP A 96 -9.58 -16.73 -6.70
N VAL A 97 -9.14 -15.52 -6.37
CA VAL A 97 -8.59 -14.57 -7.34
C VAL A 97 -7.08 -14.75 -7.44
N GLY A 98 -6.57 -14.88 -8.67
CA GLY A 98 -5.14 -14.86 -8.96
C GLY A 98 -4.59 -13.44 -8.95
N CYS A 99 -5.15 -12.59 -9.82
CA CYS A 99 -4.83 -11.17 -9.92
C CYS A 99 -6.01 -10.36 -10.48
N ILE A 100 -5.92 -9.04 -10.38
CA ILE A 100 -6.84 -8.10 -11.01
C ILE A 100 -5.99 -7.24 -11.95
N ASN A 101 -6.26 -7.31 -13.25
CA ASN A 101 -5.49 -6.57 -14.26
C ASN A 101 -6.01 -5.14 -14.41
N LYS A 102 -7.31 -4.94 -14.22
CA LYS A 102 -7.98 -3.64 -14.29
C LYS A 102 -8.93 -3.48 -13.11
N PHE A 103 -8.76 -2.39 -12.38
CA PHE A 103 -9.63 -2.01 -11.26
C PHE A 103 -10.66 -0.97 -11.71
N VAL A 104 -11.93 -1.27 -11.46
CA VAL A 104 -13.03 -0.30 -11.51
C VAL A 104 -13.62 -0.20 -10.11
N LEU A 105 -13.50 0.99 -9.49
CA LEU A 105 -13.91 1.21 -8.09
C LEU A 105 -15.15 2.10 -7.98
N ASP A 106 -15.96 1.86 -6.95
CA ASP A 106 -17.08 2.71 -6.57
C ASP A 106 -16.58 4.03 -5.98
N LYS A 107 -16.75 5.11 -6.74
CA LYS A 107 -16.31 6.46 -6.37
C LYS A 107 -16.95 6.94 -5.06
N ASN A 108 -18.19 6.59 -4.80
CA ASN A 108 -18.92 7.07 -3.62
C ASN A 108 -18.27 6.58 -2.31
N LYS A 109 -17.65 5.40 -2.35
CA LYS A 109 -17.01 4.79 -1.17
C LYS A 109 -15.60 5.30 -0.91
N ILE A 110 -14.92 5.83 -1.94
CA ILE A 110 -13.48 6.14 -1.87
C ILE A 110 -13.14 7.62 -2.01
N GLN A 111 -14.10 8.49 -2.36
CA GLN A 111 -13.84 9.90 -2.67
C GLN A 111 -13.18 10.71 -1.54
N GLU A 112 -13.38 10.31 -0.28
CA GLU A 112 -12.82 10.97 0.91
C GLU A 112 -11.63 10.20 1.51
N GLN A 113 -11.15 9.15 0.83
CA GLN A 113 -10.20 8.20 1.39
C GLN A 113 -8.77 8.51 0.91
N THR A 114 -7.88 8.76 1.87
CA THR A 114 -6.48 9.09 1.55
C THR A 114 -5.65 7.83 1.26
N ILE A 115 -5.84 6.75 2.03
CA ILE A 115 -5.17 5.46 1.81
C ILE A 115 -6.11 4.34 2.23
N PHE A 116 -6.27 3.31 1.41
CA PHE A 116 -7.12 2.16 1.74
C PHE A 116 -6.66 0.88 1.03
N ARG A 117 -7.13 -0.27 1.50
CA ARG A 117 -7.00 -1.56 0.81
C ARG A 117 -8.37 -2.12 0.44
N LEU A 118 -8.40 -2.89 -0.63
CA LEU A 118 -9.58 -3.68 -0.99
C LEU A 118 -9.58 -5.00 -0.20
N PRO A 119 -10.74 -5.50 0.27
CA PRO A 119 -10.80 -6.81 0.92
C PRO A 119 -10.44 -7.95 -0.05
N ASN A 120 -10.67 -7.76 -1.35
CA ASN A 120 -10.41 -8.74 -2.40
C ASN A 120 -8.92 -9.12 -2.47
N VAL A 121 -8.65 -10.33 -2.95
CA VAL A 121 -7.28 -10.86 -3.12
C VAL A 121 -6.47 -10.81 -1.81
N ASN A 122 -7.16 -11.05 -0.68
CA ASN A 122 -6.59 -10.99 0.66
C ASN A 122 -5.91 -9.66 0.97
N CYS A 123 -6.54 -8.51 0.70
CA CYS A 123 -5.98 -7.20 1.07
C CYS A 123 -4.56 -6.94 0.53
N ARG A 124 -4.25 -7.43 -0.68
CA ARG A 124 -2.95 -7.28 -1.34
C ARG A 124 -2.74 -5.88 -1.94
N TYR A 125 -3.82 -5.22 -2.36
CA TYR A 125 -3.73 -3.96 -3.11
C TYR A 125 -4.02 -2.78 -2.19
N THR A 126 -3.04 -1.89 -2.05
CA THR A 126 -3.18 -0.60 -1.35
C THR A 126 -3.29 0.52 -2.38
N PHE A 127 -4.31 1.34 -2.20
CA PHE A 127 -4.64 2.49 -3.03
C PHE A 127 -4.31 3.77 -2.28
N TYR A 128 -3.82 4.76 -3.01
CA TYR A 128 -3.39 6.04 -2.49
C TYR A 128 -4.16 7.15 -3.21
N GLY A 129 -4.86 7.97 -2.44
CA GLY A 129 -5.60 9.12 -2.92
C GLY A 129 -4.68 10.28 -3.34
N GLU A 130 -5.28 11.31 -3.93
CA GLU A 130 -4.53 12.46 -4.47
C GLU A 130 -3.76 13.23 -3.38
N GLU A 131 -4.25 13.30 -2.13
CA GLU A 131 -3.53 13.94 -1.04
C GLU A 131 -2.16 13.28 -0.79
N PHE A 132 -2.11 11.95 -0.68
CA PHE A 132 -0.86 11.20 -0.50
C PHE A 132 0.09 11.44 -1.69
N LYS A 133 -0.43 11.30 -2.91
CA LYS A 133 0.34 11.49 -4.15
C LYS A 133 0.90 12.91 -4.24
N ASN A 134 0.10 13.93 -3.91
CA ASN A 134 0.53 15.32 -3.95
C ASN A 134 1.67 15.59 -2.96
N LEU A 135 1.64 15.01 -1.74
CA LEU A 135 2.73 15.13 -0.79
C LEU A 135 4.01 14.43 -1.29
N VAL A 136 3.90 13.24 -1.86
CA VAL A 136 5.02 12.50 -2.46
C VAL A 136 5.69 13.33 -3.56
N LEU A 137 4.89 13.88 -4.48
CA LEU A 137 5.40 14.67 -5.60
C LEU A 137 5.99 16.01 -5.13
N LYS A 138 5.30 16.73 -4.23
CA LYS A 138 5.74 18.03 -3.70
C LYS A 138 7.09 17.94 -2.98
N HIS A 139 7.33 16.85 -2.24
CA HIS A 139 8.56 16.66 -1.48
C HIS A 139 9.60 15.78 -2.20
N HIS A 140 9.36 15.45 -3.48
CA HIS A 140 10.23 14.65 -4.31
C HIS A 140 10.66 13.33 -3.64
N LEU A 141 9.69 12.63 -3.03
CA LEU A 141 9.95 11.32 -2.42
C LEU A 141 10.16 10.26 -3.51
N GLN A 142 11.24 9.50 -3.41
CA GLN A 142 11.68 8.56 -4.45
C GLN A 142 11.26 7.10 -4.17
N GLY A 143 11.23 6.27 -5.21
CA GLY A 143 11.11 4.81 -5.09
C GLY A 143 9.74 4.20 -5.41
N ILE A 144 8.75 5.03 -5.76
CA ILE A 144 7.43 4.58 -6.23
C ILE A 144 6.99 5.32 -7.51
N HIS A 145 6.09 4.71 -8.24
CA HIS A 145 5.32 5.31 -9.34
C HIS A 145 3.83 5.18 -9.04
N PHE A 146 3.03 6.03 -9.67
CA PHE A 146 1.57 6.01 -9.53
C PHE A 146 0.93 5.68 -10.87
N ASP A 147 0.14 4.62 -10.88
CA ASP A 147 -0.74 4.30 -11.99
C ASP A 147 -2.18 4.70 -11.64
N ARG A 148 -2.92 5.15 -12.65
CA ARG A 148 -4.32 5.54 -12.49
C ARG A 148 -5.23 4.33 -12.61
N TYR A 149 -6.25 4.26 -11.75
CA TYR A 149 -7.36 3.31 -11.86
C TYR A 149 -8.65 4.03 -12.31
N GLU A 150 -9.63 3.25 -12.77
CA GLU A 150 -10.93 3.76 -13.20
C GLU A 150 -11.92 3.80 -12.02
N THR A 151 -12.79 4.80 -12.02
CA THR A 151 -13.83 4.96 -10.99
C THR A 151 -15.16 5.28 -11.64
N ILE A 152 -16.25 4.72 -11.14
CA ILE A 152 -17.62 5.06 -11.56
C ILE A 152 -18.49 5.38 -10.34
N ILE A 153 -19.56 6.14 -10.56
CA ILE A 153 -20.58 6.42 -9.55
C ILE A 153 -21.68 5.39 -9.72
N ILE A 154 -21.88 4.56 -8.71
CA ILE A 154 -23.05 3.66 -8.65
C ILE A 154 -24.22 4.46 -8.05
N LYS A 155 -25.35 4.50 -8.75
CA LYS A 155 -26.59 5.15 -8.28
C LYS A 155 -27.43 4.19 -7.44
#